data_AF-A0AAV1M6W3-F1
#
_entry.id   AF-A0AAV1M6W3-F1
#
_cell.length_a   1.000
_cell.length_b   1.000
_cell.length_c   1.000
_cell.angle_alpha   90.00
_cell.angle_beta   90.00
_cell.angle_gamma   90.00
#
_symmetry.space_group_name_H-M   'P 1'
#
loop_
_entity.id
_entity.type
_entity.pdbx_description
1 polymer ?
#
loop_
_entity_poly.entity_id
_entity_poly.type
_entity_poly.pdbx_seq_one_letter_code
_entity_poly.pdbx_strand_id
1 'polypeptide(L)' 'MTAEVFYEFIANVFHPYLVSKSVEFPVILYVDGHKTHLNYHLSQLCTHLKIELIALYPNASRIIQPADVCI' A
#
# COMPACT_ATOMS: atom_id res chain seq x y z
N MET A 1 -5.56 -3.64 -11.63
CA MET A 1 -6.10 -2.58 -10.76
C MET A 1 -5.75 -1.23 -11.38
N THR A 2 -6.65 -0.24 -11.35
CA THR A 2 -6.31 1.13 -11.78
C THR A 2 -5.79 1.95 -10.60
N ALA A 3 -5.23 3.13 -10.87
CA ALA A 3 -4.74 4.01 -9.80
C ALA A 3 -5.87 4.48 -8.88
N GLU A 4 -7.05 4.75 -9.45
CA GLU A 4 -8.25 5.21 -8.73
C GLU A 4 -8.77 4.13 -7.79
N VAL A 5 -8.87 2.89 -8.28
CA VAL A 5 -9.33 1.76 -7.45
C VAL A 5 -8.38 1.49 -6.28
N PHE A 6 -7.07 1.62 -6.49
CA PHE A 6 -6.12 1.44 -5.40
C PHE A 6 -6.20 2.58 -4.37
N TYR A 7 -6.39 3.81 -4.82
CA TYR A 7 -6.63 4.96 -3.95
C TYR A 7 -7.87 4.74 -3.08
N GLU A 8 -8.99 4.34 -3.69
CA GLU A 8 -10.24 4.04 -2.97
C GLU A 8 -10.07 2.90 -1.98
N PHE A 9 -9.31 1.86 -2.35
CA PHE A 9 -9.00 0.76 -1.44
C PHE A 9 -8.25 1.26 -0.19
N ILE A 10 -7.22 2.10 -0.36
CA ILE A 10 -6.46 2.63 0.77
C ILE A 10 -7.35 3.49 1.68
N ALA A 11 -8.15 4.40 1.08
CA ALA A 11 -9.00 5.32 1.81
C ALA A 11 -10.17 4.62 2.54
N ASN A 12 -10.85 3.71 1.86
CA ASN A 12 -12.16 3.20 2.28
C ASN A 12 -12.10 1.80 2.91
N VAL A 13 -11.04 1.04 2.65
CA VAL A 13 -10.93 -0.35 3.13
C VAL A 13 -9.73 -0.50 4.06
N PHE A 14 -8.52 -0.22 3.57
CA PHE A 14 -7.29 -0.51 4.30
C PHE A 14 -7.12 0.34 5.56
N HIS A 15 -7.21 1.67 5.45
CA HIS A 15 -7.06 2.54 6.61
C HIS A 15 -8.15 2.32 7.67
N PRO A 16 -9.46 2.25 7.34
CA PRO A 16 -10.50 1.92 8.31
C PRO A 16 -10.27 0.56 8.98
N TYR A 17 -9.79 -0.45 8.23
CA TYR A 17 -9.43 -1.74 8.81
C TYR A 17 -8.33 -1.62 9.86
N LEU A 18 -7.23 -0.90 9.57
CA LEU A 18 -6.15 -0.68 10.55
C LEU A 18 -6.63 0.04 11.82
N VAL A 19 -7.46 1.07 11.66
CA VAL A 19 -8.07 1.79 12.78
C VAL A 19 -8.96 0.85 13.62
N SER A 20 -9.78 0.00 12.96
CA SER A 20 -10.64 -0.97 13.66
C SER A 20 -9.85 -2.01 14.45
N LYS A 21 -8.61 -2.30 14.03
CA LYS A 21 -7.69 -3.20 14.71
C LYS A 21 -6.81 -2.49 15.74
N SER A 22 -7.00 -1.18 15.94
CA SER A 22 -6.20 -0.34 16.84
C SER A 22 -4.70 -0.45 16.56
N VAL A 23 -4.32 -0.52 15.28
CA VAL A 23 -2.92 -0.49 14.86
C VAL A 23 -2.33 0.88 15.13
N GLU A 24 -1.11 0.91 15.66
CA GLU A 24 -0.38 2.14 15.93
C GLU A 24 0.26 2.69 14.65
N PHE A 25 0.19 4.00 14.46
CA PHE A 25 0.71 4.70 13.28
C PHE A 25 2.01 5.45 13.63
N PRO A 26 2.98 5.58 12.70
CA PRO A 26 2.87 5.29 11.27
C PRO A 26 3.00 3.80 10.93
N VAL A 27 2.36 3.41 9.82
CA VAL A 27 2.46 2.04 9.28
C VAL A 27 3.24 2.03 7.98
N ILE A 28 4.04 0.99 7.76
CA ILE A 28 4.76 0.79 6.50
C ILE A 28 3.96 -0.16 5.62
N LEU A 29 3.65 0.26 4.40
CA LEU A 29 2.98 -0.55 3.38
C LEU A 29 3.95 -0.83 2.22
N TYR A 30 4.39 -2.08 2.10
CA TYR A 30 5.18 -2.55 0.98
C TYR A 30 4.26 -2.92 -0.19
N VAL A 31 4.53 -2.36 -1.38
CA VAL A 31 3.78 -2.63 -2.61
C VAL A 31 4.72 -3.03 -3.74
N ASP A 32 4.19 -3.75 -4.73
CA ASP A 32 4.91 -3.87 -5.99
C ASP A 32 5.08 -2.48 -6.63
N GLY A 33 6.22 -2.25 -7.29
CA GLY A 33 6.56 -0.95 -7.89
C GLY A 33 5.76 -0.60 -9.15
N HIS A 34 4.58 -1.18 -9.37
CA HIS A 34 3.76 -0.87 -10.53
C HIS A 34 3.24 0.58 -10.46
N LYS A 35 3.15 1.23 -11.62
CA LYS A 35 2.78 2.65 -11.76
C LYS A 35 1.45 3.03 -11.09
N THR A 36 0.54 2.07 -10.92
CA THR A 36 -0.76 2.30 -10.26
C THR A 36 -0.60 2.64 -8.78
N HIS A 37 0.47 2.14 -8.14
CA HIS A 37 0.80 2.41 -6.75
C HIS A 37 1.69 3.65 -6.58
N LEU A 38 2.14 4.27 -7.68
CA LEU A 38 3.11 5.37 -7.66
C LEU A 38 2.51 6.61 -8.32
N ASN A 39 1.44 7.12 -7.72
CA ASN A 39 0.80 8.35 -8.17
C ASN A 39 0.78 9.42 -7.08
N TYR A 40 0.70 10.68 -7.49
CA TYR A 40 0.79 11.84 -6.61
C TYR A 40 -0.35 11.88 -5.57
N HIS A 41 -1.60 11.69 -6.01
CA HIS A 41 -2.76 11.76 -5.14
C HIS A 41 -2.72 10.72 -4.03
N LEU A 42 -2.32 9.49 -4.36
CA LEU A 42 -2.11 8.41 -3.41
C LEU A 42 -0.98 8.74 -2.43
N SER A 43 0.14 9.29 -2.91
CA SER A 43 1.25 9.69 -2.04
C SER A 43 0.80 10.74 -1.01
N GLN A 44 0.01 11.73 -1.44
CA GLN A 44 -0.58 12.72 -0.54
C GLN A 44 -1.53 12.09 0.49
N LEU A 45 -2.41 11.20 0.05
CA LEU A 45 -3.33 10.48 0.93
C LEU A 45 -2.56 9.66 1.97
N CYS A 46 -1.60 8.86 1.54
CA CYS A 46 -0.78 8.03 2.42
C CYS A 46 -0.01 8.88 3.44
N THR A 47 0.57 10.01 3.02
CA THR A 47 1.24 10.98 3.92
C THR A 47 0.27 11.51 4.98
N HIS A 48 -0.95 11.89 4.58
CA HIS A 48 -1.96 12.39 5.50
C HIS A 48 -2.41 11.33 6.52
N LEU A 49 -2.55 10.08 6.07
CA LEU A 49 -2.97 8.94 6.88
C LEU A 49 -1.82 8.28 7.67
N LYS A 50 -0.60 8.84 7.61
CA LYS A 50 0.62 8.27 8.22
C LYS A 50 0.92 6.84 7.77
N ILE A 51 0.72 6.59 6.48
CA ILE A 51 1.08 5.35 5.78
C ILE A 51 2.32 5.64 4.94
N GLU A 52 3.43 4.99 5.27
CA GLU A 52 4.66 5.07 4.51
C GLU A 52 4.66 4.01 3.41
N LEU A 53 4.53 4.45 2.16
CA LEU A 53 4.44 3.56 1.00
C LEU A 53 5.83 3.25 0.45
N ILE A 54 6.22 1.98 0.45
CA ILE A 54 7.53 1.53 -0.05
C ILE A 54 7.35 0.63 -1.26
N ALA A 55 7.90 1.08 -2.39
CA ALA A 55 7.94 0.30 -3.63
C ALA A 55 9.04 -0.74 -3.58
N LEU A 56 8.70 -2.00 -3.84
CA LEU A 56 9.65 -3.10 -3.92
C LEU A 56 10.35 -3.13 -5.29
N TYR A 57 11.55 -3.71 -5.33
CA TYR A 57 12.32 -3.85 -6.56
C TYR A 57 11.53 -4.59 -7.65
N PRO A 58 11.58 -4.12 -8.91
CA PRO A 58 10.89 -4.79 -10.00
C PRO A 58 11.43 -6.20 -10.23
N ASN A 59 10.57 -7.11 -10.70
CA ASN A 59 10.91 -8.49 -11.03
C ASN A 59 11.47 -9.34 -9.87
N ALA A 60 11.26 -8.92 -8.63
CA ALA A 60 11.72 -9.62 -7.44
C ALA A 60 10.57 -10.25 -6.62
N SER A 61 9.34 -10.29 -7.14
CA SER A 61 8.15 -10.75 -6.39
C SER A 61 8.35 -12.12 -5.72
N ARG A 62 8.97 -13.07 -6.42
CA ARG A 62 9.26 -14.42 -5.89
C ARG A 62 10.31 -14.49 -4.77
N ILE A 63 10.98 -13.38 -4.47
CA ILE A 63 12.06 -13.30 -3.48
C ILE A 63 11.63 -12.43 -2.30
N ILE A 64 10.99 -11.29 -2.56
CA ILE A 64 10.75 -10.25 -1.55
C ILE A 64 9.26 -9.95 -1.31
N GLN A 65 8.33 -10.62 -1.98
CA GLN A 65 6.89 -10.46 -1.77
C GLN A 65 6.29 -11.74 -1.19
N PRO A 66 6.23 -11.88 0.16
CA PRO A 66 5.59 -13.03 0.80
C PRO A 66 4.17 -13.27 0.31
N ALA A 67 3.41 -12.20 0.04
CA ALA A 67 2.04 -12.28 -0.46
C ALA A 67 1.91 -12.96 -1.85
N ASP A 68 2.99 -13.04 -2.64
CA ASP A 68 3.01 -13.68 -3.96
C ASP A 68 3.54 -15.13 -3.92
N VAL A 69 4.24 -15.52 -2.84
CA VAL A 69 4.91 -16.84 -2.73
C VAL A 69 4.37 -17.75 -1.63
N CYS A 70 3.67 -17.21 -0.64
CA CYS A 70 3.10 -18.00 0.44
C CYS A 70 1.84 -18.74 -0.05
N ILE A 71 1.75 -20.03 0.29
CA ILE A 71 0.60 -20.93 0.06
C ILE A 71 -0.39 -20.79 1.21
#